data_AF-A0A6B3GX40-F1
#
_entry.id   AF-A0A6B3GX40-F1
#
_cell.length_a   1.000
_cell.length_b   1.000
_cell.length_c   1.000
_cell.angle_alpha   90.00
_cell.angle_beta   90.00
_cell.angle_gamma   90.00
#
_symmetry.space_group_name_H-M   'P 1'
#
loop_
_entity.id
_entity.type
_entity.pdbx_description
1 polymer ?
#
loop_
_entity_poly.entity_id
_entity_poly.type
_entity_poly.pdbx_seq_one_letter_code
_entity_poly.pdbx_strand_id
1 'polypeptide(L)' 'MTQAHTTTGPAPAPVTVLGLGDMGRSLARAFLAAGHPTTVWNRSPGKGEDVVALGAVRAESAEEAVRASGLVVVCLV' A
#
# COMPACT_ATOMS: atom_id res chain seq x y z
N MET A 1 -32.36 -2.98 5.60
CA MET A 1 -32.12 -3.42 4.21
C MET A 1 -30.85 -2.72 3.73
N THR A 2 -29.68 -3.35 3.86
CA THR A 2 -28.40 -2.80 3.37
C THR A 2 -28.09 -3.48 2.05
N GLN A 3 -28.29 -2.78 0.93
CA GLN A 3 -27.93 -3.27 -0.40
C GLN A 3 -26.41 -3.32 -0.51
N ALA A 4 -25.87 -4.52 -0.77
CA ALA A 4 -24.48 -4.71 -1.12
C ALA A 4 -24.25 -4.17 -2.54
N HIS A 5 -23.54 -3.06 -2.66
CA HIS A 5 -23.14 -2.52 -3.95
C HIS A 5 -21.97 -3.36 -4.49
N THR A 6 -22.27 -4.34 -5.34
CA THR A 6 -21.25 -5.09 -6.09
C THR A 6 -20.85 -4.23 -7.29
N THR A 7 -19.84 -3.39 -7.13
CA THR A 7 -19.23 -2.68 -8.27
C THR A 7 -18.40 -3.68 -9.06
N THR A 8 -18.89 -4.15 -10.19
CA THR A 8 -18.02 -4.73 -11.23
C THR A 8 -17.25 -3.58 -11.89
N GLY A 9 -16.29 -3.02 -11.17
CA GLY A 9 -15.30 -2.08 -11.67
C GLY A 9 -14.07 -2.83 -12.18
N PRO A 10 -13.17 -2.17 -12.93
CA PRO A 10 -11.87 -2.74 -13.25
C PRO A 10 -11.14 -3.17 -11.97
N ALA A 11 -10.29 -4.19 -12.05
CA ALA A 11 -9.52 -4.68 -10.91
C ALA A 11 -8.81 -3.50 -10.18
N PRO A 12 -8.74 -3.52 -8.84
CA PRO A 12 -8.15 -2.44 -8.07
C PRO A 12 -6.73 -2.10 -8.57
N ALA A 13 -6.48 -0.83 -8.89
CA ALA A 13 -5.19 -0.39 -9.40
C ALA A 13 -4.08 -0.55 -8.33
N PRO A 14 -2.86 -0.96 -8.72
CA PRO A 14 -1.74 -1.07 -7.79
C PRO A 14 -1.32 0.29 -7.23
N VAL A 15 -0.91 0.30 -5.96
CA VAL A 15 -0.49 1.51 -5.22
C VAL A 15 0.83 1.25 -4.50
N THR A 16 1.73 2.23 -4.54
CA THR A 16 2.94 2.24 -3.72
C THR A 16 2.80 3.24 -2.58
N VAL A 17 3.17 2.86 -1.36
CA VAL A 17 3.31 3.78 -0.21
C VAL A 17 4.78 3.89 0.20
N LEU A 18 5.33 5.10 0.14
CA LEU A 18 6.69 5.42 0.58
C LEU A 18 6.64 6.13 1.94
N GLY A 19 7.32 5.57 2.93
CA GLY A 19 7.33 6.05 4.29
C GLY A 19 6.32 5.33 5.17
N LEU A 20 6.83 4.61 6.18
CA LEU A 20 6.04 3.69 7.02
C LEU A 20 6.03 4.14 8.49
N GLY A 21 5.71 5.42 8.70
CA GLY A 21 5.29 5.94 10.01
C GLY A 21 3.86 5.48 10.37
N ASP A 22 3.26 6.07 11.40
CA ASP A 22 1.89 5.67 11.84
C ASP A 22 0.84 5.92 10.75
N MET A 23 0.91 7.09 10.11
CA MET A 23 0.01 7.45 9.01
C MET A 23 0.28 6.58 7.77
N GLY A 24 1.54 6.44 7.34
CA GLY A 24 1.91 5.61 6.18
C GLY A 24 1.45 4.16 6.30
N ARG A 25 1.62 3.56 7.49
CA ARG A 25 1.11 2.20 7.78
C ARG A 25 -0.42 2.14 7.74
N SER A 26 -1.10 3.17 8.23
CA SER A 26 -2.57 3.24 8.20
C SER A 26 -3.11 3.35 6.78
N LEU A 27 -2.44 4.11 5.91
CA LEU A 27 -2.75 4.20 4.48
C LEU A 27 -2.55 2.86 3.79
N ALA A 28 -1.41 2.19 4.02
CA ALA A 28 -1.15 0.87 3.45
C ALA A 28 -2.21 -0.16 3.85
N ARG A 29 -2.64 -0.18 5.13
CA ARG A 29 -3.76 -1.04 5.58
C ARG A 29 -5.07 -0.71 4.87
N ALA A 30 -5.37 0.57 4.65
CA ALA A 30 -6.59 0.97 3.97
C ALA A 30 -6.61 0.50 2.49
N PHE A 31 -5.49 0.63 1.77
CA PHE A 31 -5.37 0.14 0.41
C PHE A 31 -5.50 -1.38 0.31
N LEU A 32 -4.85 -2.12 1.22
CA LEU A 32 -4.99 -3.58 1.31
C LEU A 32 -6.45 -3.99 1.59
N ALA A 33 -7.12 -3.33 2.54
CA ALA A 33 -8.52 -3.62 2.89
C ALA A 33 -9.49 -3.33 1.72
N ALA A 34 -9.16 -2.36 0.88
CA ALA A 34 -9.89 -2.05 -0.34
C ALA A 34 -9.50 -2.94 -1.55
N GLY A 35 -8.56 -3.89 -1.36
CA GLY A 35 -8.17 -4.87 -2.38
C GLY A 35 -7.13 -4.37 -3.39
N HIS A 36 -6.49 -3.22 -3.15
CA HIS A 36 -5.42 -2.72 -4.02
C HIS A 36 -4.13 -3.53 -3.81
N PRO A 37 -3.49 -4.05 -4.87
CA PRO A 37 -2.12 -4.54 -4.77
C PRO A 37 -1.23 -3.43 -4.23
N THR A 38 -0.67 -3.64 -3.04
CA THR A 38 0.01 -2.57 -2.30
C THR A 38 1.50 -2.90 -2.17
N THR A 39 2.34 -2.04 -2.73
CA THR A 39 3.79 -2.06 -2.53
C THR A 39 4.17 -1.05 -1.45
N VAL A 40 5.11 -1.40 -0.58
CA VAL A 40 5.58 -0.51 0.47
C VAL A 40 7.10 -0.42 0.48
N TRP A 41 7.61 0.76 0.84
CA TRP A 41 9.02 0.94 1.10
C TRP A 41 9.26 2.00 2.18
N ASN A 42 10.31 1.79 2.98
CA ASN A 42 10.76 2.76 3.96
C ASN A 42 12.28 2.75 4.04
N ARG A 43 12.88 3.94 4.20
CA ARG A 43 14.34 4.10 4.32
C ARG A 43 14.94 3.31 5.48
N SER A 44 14.26 3.31 6.62
CA SER A 44 14.70 2.54 7.80
C SER A 44 14.17 1.11 7.69
N PRO A 45 15.03 0.08 7.73
CA PRO A 45 14.61 -1.31 7.68
C PRO A 45 13.77 -1.69 8.91
N GLY A 46 12.93 -2.70 8.78
CA GLY A 46 12.09 -3.24 9.85
C GLY A 46 10.83 -2.43 10.19
N LYS A 47 10.62 -1.25 9.57
CA LYS A 47 9.33 -0.56 9.64
C LYS A 47 8.37 -1.14 8.61
N GLY A 48 7.14 -1.41 9.03
CA GLY A 48 6.07 -1.88 8.15
C GLY A 48 5.98 -3.40 8.00
N GLU A 49 6.69 -4.19 8.83
CA GLU A 49 6.52 -5.64 8.86
C GLU A 49 5.06 -6.04 9.18
N ASP A 50 4.35 -5.21 9.97
CA ASP A 50 2.93 -5.38 10.26
C ASP A 50 2.04 -5.32 9.01
N VAL A 51 2.36 -4.44 8.05
CA VAL A 51 1.59 -4.33 6.80
C VAL A 51 2.02 -5.35 5.75
N VAL A 52 3.29 -5.78 5.78
CA VAL A 52 3.76 -6.91 4.95
C VAL A 52 3.07 -8.21 5.37
N ALA A 53 2.92 -8.45 6.68
CA ALA A 53 2.16 -9.59 7.19
C ALA A 53 0.68 -9.59 6.77
N LEU A 54 0.13 -8.43 6.42
CA LEU A 54 -1.24 -8.28 5.88
C LEU A 54 -1.32 -8.39 4.35
N GLY A 55 -0.20 -8.63 3.66
CA GLY A 55 -0.14 -8.87 2.22
C GLY A 55 0.45 -7.73 1.39
N ALA A 56 1.01 -6.69 2.00
CA ALA A 56 1.81 -5.72 1.25
C ALA A 56 3.12 -6.35 0.76
N VAL A 57 3.57 -5.95 -0.42
CA VAL A 57 4.88 -6.33 -0.97
C VAL A 57 5.91 -5.29 -0.53
N ARG A 58 6.96 -5.71 0.17
CA ARG A 58 8.08 -4.83 0.51
C ARG A 58 9.04 -4.75 -0.66
N ALA A 59 9.24 -3.56 -1.22
CA ALA A 59 10.29 -3.31 -2.20
C ALA A 59 11.67 -3.27 -1.52
N GLU A 60 12.73 -3.63 -2.24
CA GLU A 60 14.11 -3.59 -1.77
C GLU A 60 14.71 -2.20 -1.86
N SER A 61 14.24 -1.39 -2.81
CA SER A 61 14.70 0.00 -3.02
C SER A 61 13.55 0.97 -3.30
N ALA A 62 13.82 2.27 -3.13
CA ALA A 62 12.86 3.32 -3.49
C ALA A 62 12.57 3.33 -5.00
N GLU A 63 13.58 3.05 -5.84
CA GLU A 63 13.41 2.97 -7.29
C GLU A 63 12.43 1.85 -7.66
N GLU A 64 12.64 0.65 -7.13
CA GLU A 64 11.75 -0.49 -7.34
C GLU A 64 10.33 -0.16 -6.87
N ALA A 65 10.19 0.46 -5.70
CA ALA A 65 8.89 0.83 -5.16
C ALA A 65 8.13 1.79 -6.09
N VAL A 66 8.80 2.81 -6.63
CA VAL A 66 8.19 3.78 -7.57
C VAL A 66 7.80 3.10 -8.88
N ARG A 67 8.58 2.13 -9.36
CA ARG A 67 8.27 1.41 -10.60
C ARG A 67 7.14 0.39 -10.46
N ALA A 68 6.81 -0.04 -9.24
CA ALA A 68 5.81 -1.07 -9.00
C ALA A 68 4.36 -0.63 -9.30
N SER A 69 4.08 0.69 -9.28
CA SER A 69 2.72 1.20 -9.32
C SER A 69 2.62 2.50 -10.12
N GLY A 70 1.49 2.69 -10.81
CA GLY A 70 1.17 3.97 -11.47
C GLY A 70 0.82 5.09 -10.48
N LEU A 71 0.43 4.74 -9.25
CA LEU A 71 0.17 5.67 -8.15
C LEU A 71 1.18 5.47 -7.03
N VAL A 72 1.86 6.55 -6.62
CA VAL A 72 2.79 6.57 -5.49
C VAL A 72 2.30 7.59 -4.46
N VAL A 73 2.11 7.14 -3.22
CA VAL A 73 1.77 7.96 -2.07
C VAL A 73 3.01 8.12 -1.20
N VAL A 74 3.44 9.37 -0.99
CA VAL A 74 4.61 9.69 -0.17
C VAL A 74 4.16 10.28 1.16
N CYS A 75 4.46 9.59 2.26
CA CYS A 75 4.07 9.97 3.62
C CYS A 75 5.33 10.02 4.50
N LEU A 76 5.94 11.20 4.58
CA LEU A 76 7.21 11.42 5.27
C LEU A 76 7.03 12.45 6.39
N VAL A 77 7.94 12.40 7.35
CA VAL A 77 8.15 13.43 8.38
C VAL A 77 9.58 13.93 8.30
#